data_AF-A0A9Q1E228-F1
#
_entry.id   AF-A0A9Q1E228-F1
#
_cell.length_a   1.000
_cell.length_b   1.000
_cell.length_c   1.000
_cell.angle_alpha   90.00
_cell.angle_beta   90.00
_cell.angle_gamma   90.00
#
_symmetry.space_group_name_H-M   'P 1'
#
loop_
_entity.id
_entity.type
_entity.pdbx_description
1 polymer ?
#
loop_
_entity_poly.entity_id
_entity_poly.type
_entity_poly.pdbx_seq_one_letter_code
_entity_poly.pdbx_strand_id
1 'polypeptide(L)'
;MISNMETGEGQTEMEDYSEYYNLDDNDSQPCNNGNVREFGRIFLPTLYSLVFIVGFMGNGLVAYVLAAYHRRAMTMTDFCLLHLAVSDLLFIISLPFWSYYAATQDWPFGDFLCKTVTGLYQLGFYASTFFMVLLSVDRYVVIVHAVTIARHRSMHVGMALCGVIWVISLCASLPTIIFTQAVNESASFTCKEEFPQDSKWKQEPGAAQRETLQMRK
;
A
#
# COMPACT_ATOMS: atom_id res chain seq x y z
N MET A 1 68.28 -41.59 -38.74
CA MET A 1 67.10 -42.46 -38.92
C MET A 1 66.12 -42.12 -37.81
N ILE A 2 64.90 -41.82 -38.21
CA ILE A 2 63.74 -41.46 -37.37
C ILE A 2 63.29 -42.69 -36.57
N SER A 3 62.90 -42.50 -35.31
CA SER A 3 61.77 -43.21 -34.67
C SER A 3 61.38 -42.54 -33.34
N ASN A 4 60.08 -42.57 -33.08
CA ASN A 4 59.26 -41.73 -32.20
C ASN A 4 59.43 -41.97 -30.69
N MET A 5 59.03 -41.00 -29.86
CA MET A 5 58.29 -41.27 -28.61
C MET A 5 57.56 -40.00 -28.12
N GLU A 6 56.24 -40.13 -27.92
CA GLU A 6 55.32 -39.10 -27.40
C GLU A 6 55.72 -38.57 -26.02
N THR A 7 55.47 -37.27 -25.78
CA THR A 7 55.28 -36.73 -24.43
C THR A 7 54.08 -35.78 -24.47
N GLY A 8 53.01 -36.14 -23.75
CA GLY A 8 51.77 -35.38 -23.68
C GLY A 8 51.94 -34.07 -22.91
N GLU A 9 51.42 -32.99 -23.48
CA GLU A 9 51.34 -31.66 -22.87
C GLU A 9 50.18 -31.61 -21.86
N GLY A 10 50.45 -31.14 -20.64
CA GLY A 10 49.43 -30.79 -19.67
C GLY A 10 48.70 -29.51 -20.11
N GLN A 11 47.41 -29.62 -20.40
CA GLN A 11 46.56 -28.46 -20.69
C GLN A 11 46.24 -27.71 -19.39
N THR A 12 46.54 -26.42 -19.37
CA THR A 12 45.97 -25.48 -18.40
C THR A 12 44.65 -24.99 -19.00
N GLU A 13 43.52 -25.35 -18.41
CA GLU A 13 42.20 -24.85 -18.82
C GLU A 13 42.08 -23.37 -18.39
N MET A 14 41.94 -22.49 -19.37
CA MET A 14 41.51 -21.10 -19.15
C MET A 14 39.99 -21.12 -19.27
N GLU A 15 39.28 -21.02 -18.14
CA GLU A 15 37.82 -20.99 -18.11
C GLU A 15 37.32 -19.75 -18.89
N ASP A 16 36.64 -20.01 -20.00
CA ASP A 16 36.06 -18.99 -20.86
C ASP A 16 34.81 -18.40 -20.20
N TYR A 17 34.99 -17.28 -19.49
CA TYR A 17 33.91 -16.57 -18.80
C TYR A 17 33.05 -15.71 -19.75
N SER A 18 33.27 -15.79 -21.07
CA SER A 18 32.55 -14.98 -22.06
C SER A 18 31.05 -15.28 -22.13
N GLU A 19 30.63 -16.50 -21.79
CA GLU A 19 29.21 -16.87 -21.73
C GLU A 19 28.45 -16.11 -20.63
N TYR A 20 29.11 -15.78 -19.51
CA TYR A 20 28.50 -15.01 -18.42
C TYR A 20 28.22 -13.55 -18.80
N TYR A 21 29.05 -12.96 -19.67
CA TYR A 21 28.87 -11.58 -20.14
C TYR A 21 27.95 -11.48 -21.37
N ASN A 22 27.57 -12.61 -21.99
CA ASN A 22 26.68 -12.66 -23.16
C ASN A 22 25.24 -13.09 -22.80
N LEU A 23 24.84 -12.96 -21.53
CA LEU A 23 23.42 -12.95 -21.17
C LEU A 23 22.82 -11.63 -21.66
N ASP A 24 22.30 -11.66 -22.88
CA ASP A 24 21.40 -10.62 -23.37
C ASP A 24 20.29 -10.41 -22.32
N ASP A 25 20.15 -9.18 -21.82
CA ASP A 25 19.08 -8.71 -20.91
C ASP A 25 17.66 -8.97 -21.46
N ASN A 26 17.56 -9.51 -22.68
CA ASN A 26 16.35 -9.73 -23.45
C ASN A 26 15.65 -11.08 -23.18
N ASP A 27 16.25 -11.98 -22.38
CA ASP A 27 15.65 -13.29 -22.05
C ASP A 27 15.04 -13.35 -20.64
N SER A 28 14.94 -12.22 -19.94
CA SER A 28 14.25 -12.12 -18.66
C SER A 28 12.72 -12.16 -18.86
N GLN A 29 12.16 -13.36 -19.01
CA GLN A 29 10.71 -13.55 -19.07
C GLN A 29 10.04 -13.02 -17.78
N PRO A 30 8.92 -12.28 -17.88
CA PRO A 30 8.21 -11.80 -16.71
C PRO A 30 7.76 -12.97 -15.84
N CYS A 31 8.00 -12.88 -14.52
CA CYS A 31 7.64 -13.94 -13.58
C CYS A 31 6.16 -14.31 -13.69
N ASN A 32 5.87 -15.59 -13.99
CA ASN A 32 4.52 -16.11 -14.05
C ASN A 32 3.98 -16.38 -12.65
N ASN A 33 3.27 -15.41 -12.08
CA ASN A 33 2.65 -15.49 -10.75
C ASN A 33 1.18 -15.95 -10.78
N GLY A 34 0.78 -16.76 -11.78
CA GLY A 34 -0.61 -17.18 -11.98
C GLY A 34 -1.27 -17.83 -10.75
N ASN A 35 -0.55 -18.75 -10.08
CA ASN A 35 -1.07 -19.44 -8.89
C ASN A 35 -1.36 -18.49 -7.73
N VAL A 36 -0.50 -17.48 -7.52
CA VAL A 36 -0.66 -16.47 -6.47
C VAL A 36 -1.88 -15.59 -6.76
N ARG A 37 -2.08 -15.21 -8.03
CA ARG A 37 -3.23 -14.41 -8.47
C ARG A 37 -4.54 -15.16 -8.29
N GLU A 38 -4.57 -16.45 -8.62
CA GLU A 38 -5.78 -17.27 -8.47
C GLU A 38 -6.14 -17.49 -6.99
N PHE A 39 -5.14 -17.78 -6.14
CA PHE A 39 -5.35 -17.81 -4.69
C PHE A 39 -5.86 -16.46 -4.18
N GLY A 40 -5.28 -15.35 -4.66
CA GLY A 40 -5.65 -14.01 -4.26
C GLY A 40 -7.11 -13.65 -4.57
N ARG A 41 -7.63 -14.09 -5.73
CA ARG A 41 -9.02 -13.86 -6.14
C ARG A 41 -10.06 -14.47 -5.20
N ILE A 42 -9.70 -15.48 -4.40
CA ILE A 42 -10.60 -16.11 -3.44
C ILE A 42 -10.29 -15.62 -2.02
N PHE A 43 -9.00 -15.57 -1.67
CA PHE A 43 -8.55 -15.24 -0.34
C PHE A 43 -8.80 -13.77 0.04
N LEU A 44 -8.44 -12.81 -0.83
CA LEU A 44 -8.58 -11.38 -0.51
C LEU A 44 -10.06 -10.97 -0.32
N PRO A 45 -11.00 -11.31 -1.22
CA PRO A 45 -12.41 -10.95 -1.03
C PRO A 45 -13.01 -11.53 0.24
N THR A 46 -12.64 -12.78 0.57
CA THR A 46 -13.07 -13.44 1.81
C THR A 46 -12.57 -12.68 3.04
N LEU A 47 -11.27 -12.35 3.08
CA LEU A 47 -10.67 -11.59 4.17
C LEU A 47 -11.29 -10.20 4.31
N TYR A 48 -11.43 -9.46 3.21
CA TYR A 48 -12.02 -8.12 3.20
C TYR A 48 -13.47 -8.13 3.69
N SER A 49 -14.26 -9.15 3.31
CA SER A 49 -15.64 -9.30 3.77
C SER A 49 -15.72 -9.57 5.27
N LEU A 50 -14.83 -10.41 5.82
CA LEU A 50 -14.75 -10.67 7.27
C LEU A 50 -14.35 -9.43 8.05
N VAL A 51 -13.31 -8.72 7.59
CA VAL A 51 -12.84 -7.47 8.21
C VAL A 51 -13.93 -6.40 8.17
N PHE A 52 -14.68 -6.31 7.07
CA PHE A 52 -15.81 -5.39 6.97
C PHE A 52 -16.89 -5.68 8.02
N ILE A 53 -17.34 -6.94 8.15
CA ILE A 53 -18.41 -7.30 9.10
C ILE A 53 -17.95 -7.06 10.54
N VAL A 54 -16.79 -7.61 10.93
CA VAL A 54 -16.26 -7.50 12.29
C VAL A 54 -15.93 -6.04 12.62
N GLY A 55 -15.28 -5.33 11.69
CA GLY A 55 -14.91 -3.94 11.85
C GLY A 55 -16.12 -3.02 11.96
N PHE A 56 -17.17 -3.24 11.18
CA PHE A 56 -18.38 -2.40 11.20
C PHE A 56 -19.12 -2.58 12.50
N MET A 57 -19.29 -3.83 12.96
CA MET A 57 -19.91 -4.11 14.26
C MET A 57 -19.07 -3.57 15.42
N GLY A 58 -17.76 -3.81 15.41
CA GLY A 58 -16.85 -3.42 16.49
C GLY A 58 -16.69 -1.91 16.60
N ASN A 59 -16.18 -1.26 15.55
CA ASN A 59 -15.91 0.17 15.55
C ASN A 59 -17.21 1.00 15.57
N GLY A 60 -18.27 0.50 14.92
CA GLY A 60 -19.59 1.12 15.00
C GLY A 60 -20.15 1.10 16.43
N LEU A 61 -20.00 -0.01 17.16
CA LEU A 61 -20.42 -0.10 18.57
C LEU A 61 -19.60 0.85 19.45
N VAL A 62 -18.28 0.91 19.27
CA VAL A 62 -17.41 1.83 20.01
C VAL A 62 -17.83 3.29 19.77
N ALA A 63 -18.02 3.69 18.52
CA ALA A 63 -18.47 5.03 18.17
C ALA A 63 -19.85 5.33 18.77
N TYR A 64 -20.79 4.39 18.68
CA TYR A 64 -22.15 4.53 19.24
C TYR A 64 -22.13 4.69 20.77
N VAL A 65 -21.42 3.82 21.48
CA VAL A 65 -21.35 3.85 22.95
C VAL A 65 -20.69 5.14 23.44
N LEU A 66 -19.58 5.55 22.82
CA LEU A 66 -18.90 6.81 23.16
C LEU A 66 -19.82 8.02 22.91
N ALA A 67 -20.48 8.06 21.74
CA ALA A 67 -21.39 9.16 21.40
C ALA A 67 -22.65 9.20 22.28
N ALA A 68 -23.19 8.05 22.68
CA ALA A 68 -24.39 7.94 23.49
C ALA A 68 -24.13 8.22 24.99
N TYR A 69 -23.03 7.68 25.54
CA TYR A 69 -22.77 7.72 26.98
C TYR A 69 -22.08 9.02 27.44
N HIS A 70 -21.20 9.61 26.63
CA HIS A 70 -20.34 10.71 27.07
C HIS A 70 -20.82 12.12 26.69
N ARG A 71 -22.10 12.33 26.34
CA ARG A 71 -22.64 13.66 25.99
C ARG A 71 -22.38 14.78 27.02
N ARG A 72 -22.04 14.46 28.27
CA ARG A 72 -21.80 15.44 29.35
C ARG A 72 -20.34 15.55 29.82
N ALA A 73 -19.47 14.58 29.55
CA ALA A 73 -18.07 14.60 29.99
C ALA A 73 -17.20 13.66 29.15
N MET A 74 -16.80 14.12 27.96
CA MET A 74 -15.78 13.44 27.14
C MET A 74 -14.39 13.72 27.69
N THR A 75 -13.60 12.68 27.96
CA THR A 75 -12.17 12.86 28.20
C THR A 75 -11.40 13.00 26.87
N MET A 76 -10.16 13.49 26.93
CA MET A 76 -9.27 13.54 25.76
C MET A 76 -9.13 12.16 25.08
N THR A 77 -9.08 11.09 25.88
CA THR A 77 -8.97 9.72 25.37
C THR A 77 -10.23 9.29 24.63
N ASP A 78 -11.41 9.57 25.20
CA ASP A 78 -12.69 9.20 24.60
C ASP A 78 -12.87 9.89 23.25
N PHE A 79 -12.42 11.14 23.14
CA PHE A 79 -12.40 11.89 21.89
C PHE A 79 -11.44 11.28 20.85
N CYS A 80 -10.23 10.88 21.27
CA CYS A 80 -9.27 10.20 20.39
C CYS A 80 -9.78 8.81 19.96
N LEU A 81 -10.42 8.06 20.86
CA LEU A 81 -11.05 6.76 20.55
C LEU A 81 -12.20 6.91 19.56
N LEU A 82 -12.97 8.00 19.65
CA LEU A 82 -14.01 8.29 18.66
C LEU A 82 -13.40 8.57 17.28
N HIS A 83 -12.33 9.36 17.20
CA HIS A 83 -11.63 9.62 15.93
C HIS A 83 -10.97 8.36 15.36
N LEU A 84 -10.42 7.50 16.22
CA LEU A 84 -9.92 6.17 15.83
C LEU A 84 -11.04 5.35 15.18
N ALA A 85 -12.18 5.21 15.87
CA ALA A 85 -13.33 4.48 15.35
C ALA A 85 -13.83 5.07 14.01
N VAL A 86 -13.84 6.39 13.86
CA VAL A 86 -14.17 7.05 12.59
C VAL A 86 -13.16 6.68 11.49
N SER A 87 -11.85 6.73 11.77
CA SER A 87 -10.83 6.35 10.79
C SER A 87 -10.92 4.88 10.36
N ASP A 88 -11.21 3.98 11.30
CA ASP A 88 -11.42 2.56 11.01
C ASP A 88 -12.69 2.35 10.19
N LEU A 89 -13.78 3.07 10.48
CA LEU A 89 -15.01 3.05 9.68
C LEU A 89 -14.76 3.52 8.24
N LEU A 90 -13.99 4.61 8.04
CA LEU A 90 -13.62 5.08 6.69
C LEU A 90 -12.82 4.03 5.93
N PHE A 91 -11.86 3.38 6.60
CA PHE A 91 -11.07 2.30 6.02
C PHE A 91 -11.97 1.13 5.60
N ILE A 92 -12.80 0.60 6.51
CA ILE A 92 -13.58 -0.61 6.20
C ILE A 92 -14.68 -0.36 5.17
N ILE A 93 -15.26 0.84 5.07
CA ILE A 93 -16.28 1.15 4.06
C ILE A 93 -15.71 1.08 2.64
N SER A 94 -14.38 1.22 2.48
CA SER A 94 -13.70 1.03 1.20
C SER A 94 -13.51 -0.45 0.82
N LEU A 95 -13.49 -1.37 1.79
CA LEU A 95 -13.18 -2.79 1.59
C LEU A 95 -14.15 -3.55 0.67
N PRO A 96 -15.47 -3.30 0.67
CA PRO A 96 -16.39 -3.94 -0.28
C PRO A 96 -16.01 -3.68 -1.75
N PHE A 97 -15.53 -2.47 -2.06
CA PHE A 97 -15.07 -2.13 -3.41
C PHE A 97 -13.78 -2.87 -3.77
N TRP A 98 -12.83 -2.94 -2.83
CA TRP A 98 -11.61 -3.72 -2.99
C TRP A 98 -11.87 -5.23 -3.08
N SER A 99 -12.87 -5.74 -2.36
CA SER A 99 -13.33 -7.12 -2.42
C SER A 99 -13.88 -7.46 -3.81
N TYR A 100 -14.74 -6.59 -4.35
CA TYR A 100 -15.22 -6.73 -5.72
C TYR A 100 -14.05 -6.73 -6.71
N TYR A 101 -13.18 -5.72 -6.64
CA TYR A 101 -12.02 -5.59 -7.54
C TYR A 101 -11.09 -6.81 -7.46
N ALA A 102 -10.81 -7.32 -6.26
CA ALA A 102 -9.98 -8.50 -6.08
C ALA A 102 -10.61 -9.76 -6.69
N ALA A 103 -11.94 -9.91 -6.64
CA ALA A 103 -12.64 -11.07 -7.20
C ALA A 103 -12.75 -11.03 -8.73
N THR A 104 -13.12 -9.86 -9.29
CA THR A 104 -13.44 -9.70 -10.72
C THR A 104 -12.27 -9.23 -11.56
N GLN A 105 -11.25 -8.62 -10.95
CA GLN A 105 -10.17 -7.90 -11.64
C GLN A 105 -10.70 -6.76 -12.54
N ASP A 106 -11.88 -6.23 -12.21
CA ASP A 106 -12.55 -5.17 -12.96
C ASP A 106 -13.07 -4.06 -12.03
N TRP A 107 -13.00 -2.82 -12.50
CA TRP A 107 -13.37 -1.60 -11.79
C TRP A 107 -14.42 -0.81 -12.59
N PRO A 108 -15.71 -1.19 -12.54
CA PRO A 108 -16.77 -0.54 -13.30
C PRO A 108 -17.24 0.79 -12.70
N PHE A 109 -16.71 1.19 -11.53
CA PHE A 109 -17.19 2.34 -10.76
C PHE A 109 -16.68 3.71 -11.29
N GLY A 110 -15.77 3.69 -12.27
CA GLY A 110 -15.20 4.90 -12.87
C GLY A 110 -14.08 5.54 -12.05
N ASP A 111 -13.45 6.58 -12.63
CA ASP A 111 -12.25 7.24 -12.09
C ASP A 111 -12.50 7.97 -10.76
N PHE A 112 -13.65 8.64 -10.64
CA PHE A 112 -14.00 9.37 -9.41
C PHE A 112 -14.05 8.43 -8.19
N LEU A 113 -14.71 7.27 -8.32
CA LEU A 113 -14.77 6.29 -7.25
C LEU A 113 -13.42 5.58 -7.06
N CYS A 114 -12.63 5.33 -8.11
CA CYS A 114 -11.27 4.78 -7.98
C CYS A 114 -10.41 5.66 -7.06
N LYS A 115 -10.37 6.97 -7.33
CA LYS A 115 -9.64 7.95 -6.51
C LYS A 115 -10.21 8.09 -5.11
N THR A 116 -11.54 8.15 -4.99
CA THR A 116 -12.21 8.34 -3.69
C THR A 116 -12.05 7.12 -2.78
N VAL A 117 -12.28 5.91 -3.29
CA VAL A 117 -12.14 4.66 -2.52
C VAL A 117 -10.69 4.46 -2.12
N THR A 118 -9.74 4.71 -3.02
CA THR A 118 -8.31 4.67 -2.71
C THR A 118 -7.94 5.70 -1.66
N GLY A 119 -8.47 6.92 -1.77
CA GLY A 119 -8.26 7.97 -0.78
C GLY A 119 -8.81 7.62 0.58
N LEU A 120 -10.03 7.07 0.67
CA LEU A 120 -10.64 6.61 1.92
C LEU A 120 -9.86 5.46 2.56
N TYR A 121 -9.41 4.50 1.75
CA TYR A 121 -8.57 3.39 2.18
C TYR A 121 -7.27 3.89 2.81
N GLN A 122 -6.51 4.73 2.09
CA GLN A 122 -5.22 5.25 2.56
C GLN A 122 -5.39 6.20 3.74
N LEU A 123 -6.35 7.13 3.67
CA LEU A 123 -6.61 8.09 4.75
C LEU A 123 -7.02 7.37 6.04
N GLY A 124 -7.95 6.41 5.95
CA GLY A 124 -8.40 5.62 7.09
C GLY A 124 -7.25 4.81 7.71
N PHE A 125 -6.44 4.15 6.88
CA PHE A 125 -5.29 3.37 7.34
C PHE A 125 -4.23 4.22 8.07
N TYR A 126 -3.81 5.34 7.47
CA TYR A 126 -2.83 6.24 8.09
C TYR A 126 -3.38 6.90 9.35
N ALA A 127 -4.62 7.40 9.33
CA ALA A 127 -5.26 8.01 10.49
C ALA A 127 -5.39 7.01 11.65
N SER A 128 -5.88 5.79 11.38
CA SER A 128 -6.03 4.75 12.40
C SER A 128 -4.69 4.43 13.06
N THR A 129 -3.64 4.26 12.26
CA THR A 129 -2.27 4.00 12.77
C THR A 129 -1.78 5.14 13.67
N PHE A 130 -1.91 6.40 13.24
CA PHE A 130 -1.47 7.53 14.05
C PHE A 130 -2.30 7.73 15.32
N PHE A 131 -3.61 7.49 15.27
CA PHE A 131 -4.46 7.52 16.47
C PHE A 131 -4.11 6.41 17.45
N MET A 132 -3.81 5.20 16.96
CA MET A 132 -3.31 4.10 17.80
C MET A 132 -2.00 4.47 18.50
N VAL A 133 -1.05 5.09 17.78
CA VAL A 133 0.21 5.58 18.37
C VAL A 133 -0.07 6.66 19.41
N LEU A 134 -0.92 7.65 19.11
CA LEU A 134 -1.27 8.71 20.05
C LEU A 134 -1.88 8.14 21.34
N LEU A 135 -2.82 7.21 21.21
CA LEU A 135 -3.46 6.55 22.36
C LEU A 135 -2.43 5.74 23.19
N SER A 136 -1.49 5.07 22.53
CA SER A 136 -0.43 4.31 23.20
C SER A 136 0.49 5.22 24.01
N VAL A 137 0.91 6.33 23.41
CA VAL A 137 1.74 7.36 24.09
C VAL A 137 0.96 7.99 25.24
N ASP A 138 -0.32 8.31 25.04
CA ASP A 138 -1.18 8.84 26.09
C ASP A 138 -1.25 7.91 27.30
N ARG A 139 -1.49 6.61 27.07
CA ARG A 139 -1.51 5.60 28.13
C ARG A 139 -0.17 5.49 28.84
N TYR A 140 0.92 5.49 28.07
CA TYR A 140 2.28 5.44 28.62
C TYR A 140 2.56 6.62 29.57
N VAL A 141 2.26 7.85 29.13
CA VAL A 141 2.46 9.06 29.93
C VAL A 141 1.62 9.03 31.21
N VAL A 142 0.36 8.58 31.12
CA VAL A 142 -0.52 8.47 32.30
C VAL A 142 0.02 7.49 33.34
N ILE A 143 0.55 6.34 32.89
CA ILE A 143 1.06 5.30 33.78
C ILE A 143 2.40 5.69 34.40
N VAL A 144 3.33 6.23 33.60
CA VAL A 144 4.70 6.53 34.04
C VAL A 144 4.78 7.85 34.80
N HIS A 145 4.04 8.87 34.38
CA HIS A 145 4.06 10.21 34.99
C HIS A 145 2.83 10.46 35.84
N ALA A 146 2.54 9.52 36.76
CA ALA A 146 1.39 9.52 37.66
C ALA A 146 1.08 10.93 38.22
N VAL A 147 -0.03 11.50 37.74
CA VAL A 147 -0.85 12.54 38.39
C VAL A 147 -0.37 14.00 38.37
N THR A 148 0.83 14.36 37.89
CA THR A 148 1.14 15.82 37.71
C THR A 148 0.60 16.40 36.39
N ILE A 149 0.55 15.59 35.33
CA ILE A 149 0.07 15.98 33.98
C ILE A 149 -1.45 15.80 33.82
N ALA A 150 -2.10 14.96 34.65
CA ALA A 150 -3.55 14.73 34.59
C ALA A 150 -4.37 16.03 34.76
N ARG A 151 -3.80 17.02 35.47
CA ARG A 151 -4.38 18.36 35.67
C ARG A 151 -4.28 19.29 34.44
N HIS A 152 -3.43 18.96 33.46
CA HIS A 152 -3.21 19.73 32.22
C HIS A 152 -3.79 19.07 30.95
N ARG A 153 -4.53 17.96 31.07
CA ARG A 153 -5.28 17.37 29.93
C ARG A 153 -6.49 18.23 29.58
N SER A 154 -6.24 19.33 28.88
CA SER A 154 -7.29 20.13 28.26
C SER A 154 -7.81 19.41 27.02
N MET A 155 -9.13 19.31 26.89
CA MET A 155 -9.83 18.85 25.67
C MET A 155 -9.31 19.55 24.40
N HIS A 156 -8.87 20.80 24.54
CA HIS A 156 -8.27 21.60 23.46
C HIS A 156 -6.97 20.98 22.91
N VAL A 157 -6.13 20.39 23.76
CA VAL A 157 -4.89 19.71 23.32
C VAL A 157 -5.25 18.46 22.53
N GLY A 158 -6.24 17.69 22.99
CA GLY A 158 -6.76 16.53 22.26
C GLY A 158 -7.29 16.89 20.88
N MET A 159 -8.09 17.97 20.80
CA MET A 159 -8.61 18.47 19.53
C MET A 159 -7.49 18.91 18.58
N ALA A 160 -6.48 19.62 19.09
CA ALA A 160 -5.32 20.02 18.30
C ALA A 160 -4.54 18.81 17.76
N LEU A 161 -4.26 17.80 18.61
CA LEU A 161 -3.58 16.58 18.19
C LEU A 161 -4.37 15.78 17.16
N CYS A 162 -5.69 15.67 17.33
CA CYS A 162 -6.56 15.04 16.34
C CYS A 162 -6.48 15.77 14.99
N GLY A 163 -6.59 17.11 15.01
CA GLY A 163 -6.46 17.93 13.80
C GLY A 163 -5.12 17.74 13.10
N VAL A 164 -4.02 17.72 13.86
CA VAL A 164 -2.67 17.45 13.32
C VAL A 164 -2.59 16.06 12.69
N ILE A 165 -3.12 15.02 13.36
CA ILE A 165 -3.14 13.66 12.82
C ILE A 165 -3.89 13.62 11.49
N TRP A 166 -5.08 14.22 11.41
CA TRP A 166 -5.85 14.28 10.16
C TRP A 166 -5.07 14.94 9.02
N VAL A 167 -4.38 16.06 9.30
CA VAL A 167 -3.55 16.74 8.30
C VAL A 167 -2.39 15.85 7.85
N ILE A 168 -1.68 15.20 8.78
CA ILE A 168 -0.57 14.30 8.45
C ILE A 168 -1.06 13.10 7.62
N SER A 169 -2.19 12.50 8.00
CA SER A 169 -2.79 11.39 7.26
C SER A 169 -3.23 11.79 5.85
N LEU A 170 -3.79 12.99 5.68
CA LEU A 170 -4.11 13.54 4.36
C LEU A 170 -2.85 13.75 3.54
N CYS A 171 -1.82 14.39 4.09
CA CYS A 171 -0.55 14.58 3.40
C CYS A 171 0.08 13.25 2.95
N ALA A 172 -0.01 12.22 3.77
CA ALA A 172 0.49 10.88 3.45
C ALA A 172 -0.34 10.17 2.36
N SER A 173 -1.66 10.37 2.32
CA SER A 173 -2.53 9.73 1.33
C SER A 173 -2.55 10.45 -0.03
N LEU A 174 -2.28 11.75 -0.07
CA LEU A 174 -2.27 12.56 -1.28
C LEU A 174 -1.44 12.00 -2.45
N PRO A 175 -0.16 11.59 -2.29
CA PRO A 175 0.62 11.08 -3.42
C PRO A 175 -0.06 9.88 -4.09
N THR A 176 -0.51 8.89 -3.31
CA THR A 176 -1.24 7.74 -3.84
C THR A 176 -2.52 8.18 -4.57
N ILE A 177 -3.29 9.12 -4.03
CA ILE A 177 -4.54 9.60 -4.67
C ILE A 177 -4.25 10.28 -6.01
N ILE A 178 -3.17 11.05 -6.10
CA ILE A 178 -2.78 11.79 -7.32
C ILE A 178 -2.34 10.82 -8.42
N PHE A 179 -1.56 9.80 -8.08
CA PHE A 179 -1.07 8.82 -9.05
C PHE A 179 -2.10 7.73 -9.38
N THR A 180 -3.13 7.52 -8.54
CA THR A 180 -4.17 6.52 -8.80
C THR A 180 -5.16 6.99 -9.87
N GLN A 181 -5.37 6.17 -10.88
CA GLN A 181 -6.32 6.43 -11.96
C GLN A 181 -7.03 5.15 -12.41
N ALA A 182 -8.26 5.30 -12.92
CA ALA A 182 -8.95 4.21 -13.59
C ALA A 182 -8.52 4.13 -15.06
N VAL A 183 -7.85 3.05 -15.43
CA VAL A 183 -7.29 2.83 -16.78
C VAL A 183 -8.09 1.75 -17.49
N ASN A 184 -8.33 1.94 -18.79
CA ASN A 184 -8.98 0.92 -19.62
C ASN A 184 -7.91 -0.01 -20.22
N GLU A 185 -7.93 -1.27 -19.83
CA GLU A 185 -7.05 -2.31 -20.37
C GLU A 185 -7.90 -3.36 -21.10
N SER A 186 -7.81 -3.40 -22.43
CA SER A 186 -8.28 -4.54 -23.23
C SER A 186 -9.68 -5.07 -22.86
N ALA A 187 -10.65 -4.15 -22.69
CA ALA A 187 -12.06 -4.38 -22.38
C ALA A 187 -12.47 -4.50 -20.89
N SER A 188 -11.55 -4.30 -19.93
CA SER A 188 -11.89 -4.08 -18.51
C SER A 188 -11.29 -2.78 -17.98
N PHE A 189 -11.89 -2.24 -16.93
CA PHE A 189 -11.35 -1.07 -16.24
C PHE A 189 -10.53 -1.55 -15.04
N THR A 190 -9.33 -1.02 -14.83
CA THR A 190 -8.50 -1.32 -13.66
C THR A 190 -8.21 -0.05 -12.89
N CYS A 191 -8.24 -0.13 -11.55
CA CYS A 191 -7.88 0.99 -10.67
C CYS A 191 -6.46 0.75 -10.16
N LYS A 192 -5.50 1.53 -10.64
CA LYS A 192 -4.06 1.34 -10.34
C LYS A 192 -3.32 2.66 -10.24
N GLU A 193 -2.18 2.65 -9.55
CA GLU A 193 -1.25 3.77 -9.52
C GLU A 193 -0.47 3.85 -10.84
N GLU A 194 -0.61 4.96 -11.57
CA GLU A 194 0.20 5.30 -12.73
C GLU A 194 1.25 6.36 -12.35
N PHE A 195 2.49 5.91 -12.21
CA PHE A 195 3.64 6.81 -12.06
C PHE A 195 4.04 7.39 -13.43
N PRO A 196 4.42 8.68 -13.50
CA PRO A 196 4.86 9.32 -14.74
C PRO A 196 6.05 8.56 -15.36
N GLN A 197 5.94 8.30 -16.65
CA GLN A 197 6.88 7.52 -17.47
C GLN A 197 8.29 8.14 -17.53
N ASP A 198 8.43 9.45 -17.24
CA ASP A 198 9.72 10.17 -17.22
C ASP A 198 10.53 9.96 -15.94
N SER A 199 10.06 9.12 -15.01
CA SER A 199 10.89 8.68 -13.90
C SER A 199 11.89 7.65 -14.41
N LYS A 200 13.20 7.96 -14.28
CA LYS A 200 14.35 7.11 -14.68
C LYS A 200 14.31 5.65 -14.21
N TRP A 201 13.36 5.28 -13.36
CA TRP A 201 13.17 3.95 -12.80
C TRP A 201 12.26 3.05 -13.64
N LYS A 202 11.60 3.59 -14.67
CA LYS A 202 10.70 2.85 -15.58
C LYS A 202 11.19 2.83 -17.03
N GLN A 203 12.51 2.98 -17.25
CA GLN A 203 13.10 2.77 -18.56
C GLN A 203 12.96 1.28 -18.94
N GLU A 204 11.83 0.94 -19.57
CA GLU A 204 11.78 -0.19 -20.48
C GLU A 204 12.88 0.03 -21.54
N PRO A 205 13.82 -0.91 -21.74
CA PRO A 205 14.89 -0.77 -22.73
C PRO A 205 14.40 -0.61 -24.18
N GLY A 206 13.10 -0.80 -24.44
CA GLY A 206 12.53 -0.86 -25.78
C GLY A 206 12.27 0.50 -26.46
N ALA A 207 12.25 1.63 -25.74
CA ALA A 207 11.97 2.93 -26.35
C ALA A 207 13.19 3.53 -27.08
N ALA A 208 14.40 3.30 -26.56
CA ALA A 208 15.64 3.80 -27.18
C ALA A 208 15.97 3.12 -28.52
N GLN A 209 15.50 1.89 -28.73
CA GLN A 209 15.72 1.12 -29.96
C GLN A 209 14.84 1.60 -31.14
N ARG A 210 13.70 2.25 -30.84
CA ARG A 210 12.76 2.71 -31.87
C ARG A 210 13.28 3.97 -32.60
N GLU A 211 14.10 4.79 -31.93
CA GLU A 211 14.74 5.97 -32.51
C GLU A 211 15.99 5.62 -33.35
N THR A 212 16.77 4.60 -32.94
CA THR A 212 17.95 4.15 -33.71
C THR A 212 17.58 3.47 -35.03
N LEU A 213 16.39 2.86 -35.14
CA LEU A 213 15.86 2.28 -36.39
C LEU A 213 15.33 3.33 -37.38
N GLN A 214 14.95 4.54 -36.93
CA GLN A 214 14.54 5.62 -37.83
C GLN A 214 15.73 6.40 -38.40
N MET A 215 16.87 6.43 -37.71
CA MET A 215 18.13 7.04 -38.19
C MET A 215 18.89 6.16 -39.21
N ARG A 216 18.42 4.93 -39.48
CA ARG A 216 19.07 3.96 -40.38
C ARG A 216 18.31 3.75 -41.71
N LYS A 217 17.37 4.65 -42.04
CA LYS A 217 16.72 4.74 -43.36
C LYS A 217 17.22 5.95 -44.13
#